data_AF-A0A266Q3Y2-F1
#
_entry.id   AF-A0A266Q3Y2-F1
#
_cell.length_a   1.000
_cell.length_b   1.000
_cell.length_c   1.000
_cell.angle_alpha   90.00
_cell.angle_beta   90.00
_cell.angle_gamma   90.00
#
_symmetry.space_group_name_H-M   'P 1'
#
loop_
_entity.id
_entity.type
_entity.pdbx_description
1 polymer ?
#
loop_
_entity_poly.entity_id
_entity_poly.type
_entity_poly.pdbx_seq_one_letter_code
_entity_poly.pdbx_strand_id
1 'polypeptide(L)'
;MQETTLIIAIITPFVLLLIATAALLINAIKQKKIMRQQQQKLREFIEAIKRGGDTPATPAKPYKQFIYEQLEFTQDRFNLLAPRSDIAGIQPNDVPLNQRIVALRYAFLRAEELGTTAVQGSEGYWDIFQQTLEPLLQVAQDIPDNSEELDIYKKRVENLEKFKKLFFDLEKRWDEAQTNAQVHYNELYAMADGMADKEHYENLLSQYSDSYNDINQHIYSTSAVINGQPIENKTINIIRQDPRAAEEIMKLRNVAADQYRVINNLQRKLEEAVTAEEKDQLIKELDQQLQRQIRFVQESDTCVQLLEEELTRANEKLQQQEGAIEHEHLLEEENQRIKETLHSFTRESKDLLENIEELEKENDQLKNASHAQNNTSRQESAEQLNGEIIALRKQYAELEEKYLALKLK
;
A
#
# COMPACT_ATOMS: atom_id res chain seq x y z
N MET A 1 48.47 -24.18 -48.53
CA MET A 1 47.35 -23.98 -47.57
C MET A 1 47.74 -24.28 -46.12
N GLN A 2 48.58 -25.28 -45.83
CA GLN A 2 48.98 -25.59 -44.44
C GLN A 2 49.88 -24.53 -43.78
N GLU A 3 50.80 -23.91 -44.52
CA GLU A 3 51.68 -22.88 -43.94
C GLU A 3 50.92 -21.58 -43.60
N THR A 4 49.96 -21.18 -44.44
CA THR A 4 49.12 -20.00 -44.20
C THR A 4 48.19 -20.18 -42.99
N THR A 5 47.65 -21.38 -42.76
CA THR A 5 46.84 -21.68 -41.58
C THR A 5 47.66 -21.69 -40.29
N LEU A 6 48.93 -22.09 -40.35
CA LEU A 6 49.80 -22.15 -39.18
C LEU A 6 50.28 -20.75 -38.76
N ILE A 7 50.58 -19.88 -39.72
CA ILE A 7 50.92 -18.47 -39.47
C ILE A 7 49.71 -17.73 -38.86
N ILE A 8 48.50 -17.94 -39.38
CA ILE A 8 47.28 -17.34 -38.83
C ILE A 8 47.02 -17.86 -37.41
N ALA A 9 47.18 -19.16 -37.15
CA ALA A 9 46.99 -19.75 -35.82
C ALA A 9 47.95 -19.17 -34.76
N ILE A 10 49.18 -18.82 -35.14
CA ILE A 10 50.15 -18.21 -34.23
C ILE A 10 49.88 -16.72 -34.04
N ILE A 11 49.53 -15.97 -35.09
CA ILE A 11 49.35 -14.50 -35.00
C ILE A 11 48.05 -14.14 -34.26
N THR A 12 46.99 -14.92 -34.41
CA THR A 12 45.67 -14.64 -33.81
C THR A 12 45.72 -14.46 -32.27
N PRO A 13 46.35 -15.34 -31.47
CA PRO A 13 46.43 -15.14 -30.02
C PRO A 13 47.26 -13.90 -29.65
N PHE A 14 48.31 -13.55 -30.41
CA PHE A 14 49.07 -12.32 -30.15
C PHE A 14 48.26 -11.06 -30.41
N VAL A 15 47.45 -11.03 -31.48
CA VAL A 15 46.55 -9.91 -31.78
C VAL A 15 45.46 -9.80 -30.70
N LEU A 16 44.92 -10.92 -30.24
CA LEU A 16 43.91 -10.94 -29.18
C LEU A 16 44.48 -10.47 -27.84
N LEU A 17 45.71 -10.85 -27.51
CA LEU A 17 46.43 -10.37 -26.33
C LEU A 17 46.72 -8.86 -26.43
N LEU A 18 47.07 -8.37 -27.63
CA LEU A 18 47.29 -6.94 -27.85
C LEU A 18 45.99 -6.14 -27.67
N ILE A 19 44.85 -6.63 -28.18
CA ILE A 19 43.53 -6.02 -27.95
C ILE A 19 43.16 -6.04 -26.46
N ALA A 20 43.43 -7.13 -25.76
CA ALA A 20 43.18 -7.24 -24.32
C ALA A 20 44.03 -6.23 -23.52
N THR A 21 45.32 -6.08 -23.84
CA THR A 21 46.18 -5.08 -23.20
C THR A 21 45.72 -3.65 -23.49
N ALA A 22 45.27 -3.36 -24.71
CA ALA A 22 44.71 -2.06 -25.07
C ALA A 22 43.41 -1.76 -24.30
N ALA A 23 42.52 -2.75 -24.16
CA ALA A 23 41.28 -2.62 -23.40
C ALA A 23 41.54 -2.37 -21.90
N LEU A 24 42.53 -3.06 -21.31
CA LEU A 24 42.96 -2.83 -19.94
C LEU A 24 43.55 -1.43 -19.74
N LEU A 25 44.32 -0.93 -20.71
CA LEU A 25 44.86 0.44 -20.69
C LEU A 25 43.76 1.50 -20.72
N ILE A 26 42.74 1.31 -21.58
CA ILE A 26 41.58 2.21 -21.66
C ILE A 26 40.81 2.20 -20.33
N ASN A 27 40.59 1.03 -19.74
CA ASN A 27 39.91 0.91 -18.45
C ASN A 27 40.71 1.54 -17.31
N ALA A 28 42.04 1.38 -17.29
CA ALA A 28 42.90 2.03 -16.32
C ALA A 28 42.89 3.57 -16.45
N ILE A 29 42.82 4.10 -17.68
CA ILE A 29 42.67 5.55 -17.91
C ILE A 29 41.30 6.05 -17.44
N LYS A 30 40.22 5.31 -17.72
CA LYS A 30 38.87 5.63 -17.22
C LYS A 30 38.81 5.62 -15.69
N GLN A 31 39.39 4.60 -15.06
CA GLN A 31 39.47 4.51 -13.59
C GLN A 31 40.28 5.67 -13.00
N LYS A 32 41.42 6.04 -13.61
CA LYS A 32 42.18 7.23 -13.18
C LYS A 32 41.38 8.53 -13.31
N LYS A 33 40.53 8.66 -14.33
CA LYS A 33 39.64 9.82 -14.50
C LYS A 33 38.58 9.88 -13.39
N ILE A 34 37.94 8.75 -13.07
CA ILE A 34 36.95 8.65 -11.99
C ILE A 34 37.61 8.92 -10.63
N MET A 35 38.78 8.35 -10.38
CA MET A 35 39.54 8.55 -9.14
C MET A 35 39.94 10.02 -8.97
N ARG A 36 40.31 10.72 -10.05
CA ARG A 36 40.56 12.17 -10.02
C ARG A 36 39.30 12.98 -9.71
N GLN A 37 38.14 12.58 -10.25
CA GLN A 37 36.85 13.22 -9.94
C GLN A 37 36.45 13.01 -8.47
N GLN A 38 36.65 11.81 -7.94
CA GLN A 38 36.41 11.54 -6.52
C GLN A 38 37.41 12.30 -5.62
N GLN A 39 38.68 12.39 -6.01
CA GLN A 39 39.66 13.22 -5.30
C GLN A 39 39.33 14.72 -5.38
N GLN A 40 38.77 15.20 -6.48
CA GLN A 40 38.27 16.57 -6.59
C GLN A 40 37.07 16.80 -5.67
N LYS A 41 36.09 15.89 -5.63
CA LYS A 41 34.96 15.98 -4.69
C LYS A 41 35.41 15.90 -3.23
N LEU A 42 36.35 15.01 -2.89
CA LEU A 42 36.95 14.95 -1.56
C LEU A 42 37.71 16.24 -1.22
N ARG A 43 38.43 16.82 -2.16
CA ARG A 43 39.08 18.12 -1.97
C ARG A 43 38.07 19.24 -1.82
N GLU A 44 36.98 19.26 -2.58
CA GLU A 44 35.87 20.19 -2.41
C GLU A 44 35.19 20.02 -1.06
N PHE A 45 35.00 18.79 -0.57
CA PHE A 45 34.50 18.54 0.78
C PHE A 45 35.50 18.97 1.86
N ILE A 46 36.78 18.69 1.69
CA ILE A 46 37.83 19.15 2.61
C ILE A 46 37.95 20.66 2.58
N GLU A 47 37.80 21.31 1.42
CA GLU A 47 37.83 22.76 1.28
C GLU A 47 36.55 23.39 1.80
N ALA A 48 35.39 22.72 1.68
CA ALA A 48 34.14 23.09 2.34
C ALA A 48 34.22 22.92 3.86
N ILE A 49 34.91 21.88 4.36
CA ILE A 49 35.19 21.69 5.79
C ILE A 49 36.23 22.71 6.27
N LYS A 50 37.21 23.09 5.44
CA LYS A 50 38.23 24.08 5.79
C LYS A 50 37.68 25.51 5.74
N ARG A 51 36.75 25.80 4.83
CA ARG A 51 35.94 27.03 4.82
C ARG A 51 34.88 27.01 5.93
N GLY A 52 34.34 25.84 6.29
CA GLY A 52 33.46 25.63 7.44
C GLY A 52 34.21 25.58 8.78
N GLY A 53 35.53 25.44 8.76
CA GLY A 53 36.43 25.36 9.91
C GLY A 53 36.81 26.72 10.51
N ASP A 54 36.42 27.81 9.84
CA ASP A 54 36.35 29.17 10.39
C ASP A 54 34.90 29.54 10.76
N THR A 55 34.11 28.58 11.25
CA THR A 55 33.02 28.94 12.14
C THR A 55 33.60 29.00 13.55
N PRO A 56 33.69 30.18 14.20
CA PRO A 56 33.96 30.21 15.63
C PRO A 56 32.90 29.31 16.27
N ALA A 57 33.31 28.48 17.24
CA ALA A 57 32.37 27.71 18.06
C ALA A 57 31.20 28.63 18.40
N THR A 58 30.05 28.40 17.77
CA THR A 58 28.90 29.28 17.91
C THR A 58 28.65 29.35 19.40
N PRO A 59 28.68 30.52 20.05
CA PRO A 59 28.28 30.59 21.45
C PRO A 59 26.92 29.94 21.51
N ALA A 60 26.77 28.91 22.36
CA ALA A 60 25.53 28.16 22.47
C ALA A 60 24.38 29.15 22.47
N LYS A 61 23.57 29.15 21.39
CA LYS A 61 22.47 30.12 21.23
C LYS A 61 21.67 30.03 22.54
N PRO A 62 21.37 31.16 23.22
CA PRO A 62 20.56 31.11 24.43
C PRO A 62 19.27 30.36 24.11
N TYR A 63 18.87 29.42 24.96
CA TYR A 63 17.73 28.52 24.74
C TYR A 63 16.47 29.25 24.23
N LYS A 64 16.24 30.47 24.71
CA LYS A 64 15.18 31.36 24.24
C LYS A 64 15.25 31.69 22.73
N GLN A 65 16.43 31.96 22.18
CA GLN A 65 16.62 32.18 20.74
C GLN A 65 16.38 30.90 19.93
N PHE A 66 16.71 29.74 20.49
CA PHE A 66 16.42 28.45 19.87
C PHE A 66 14.92 28.17 19.80
N ILE A 67 14.16 28.48 20.86
CA ILE A 67 12.69 28.35 20.86
C ILE A 67 12.06 29.25 19.78
N TYR A 68 12.49 30.51 19.66
CA TYR A 68 11.96 31.42 18.63
C TYR A 68 12.17 30.90 17.21
N GLU A 69 13.36 30.36 16.93
CA GLU A 69 13.69 29.75 15.64
C GLU A 69 12.82 28.51 15.37
N GLN A 70 12.58 27.68 16.39
CA GLN A 70 11.68 26.52 16.27
C GLN A 70 10.21 26.90 16.13
N LEU A 71 9.76 27.98 16.76
CA LEU A 71 8.40 28.52 16.60
C LEU A 71 8.18 29.00 15.17
N GLU A 72 9.14 29.74 14.58
CA GLU A 72 9.08 30.22 13.20
C GLU A 72 9.04 29.06 12.20
N PHE A 73 9.91 28.05 12.33
CA PHE A 73 9.88 26.87 11.47
C PHE A 73 8.57 26.07 11.58
N THR A 74 7.99 26.00 12.78
CA THR A 74 6.72 25.30 13.00
C THR A 74 5.55 26.09 12.40
N GLN A 75 5.57 27.42 12.49
CA GLN A 75 4.63 28.32 11.83
C GLN A 75 4.69 28.20 10.31
N ASP A 76 5.89 28.20 9.73
CA ASP A 76 6.08 28.07 8.28
C ASP A 76 5.57 26.71 7.77
N ARG A 77 5.87 25.63 8.50
CA ARG A 77 5.35 24.30 8.19
C ARG A 77 3.83 24.25 8.26
N PHE A 78 3.22 24.96 9.19
CA PHE A 78 1.77 25.06 9.31
C PHE A 78 1.14 25.87 8.18
N ASN A 79 1.74 27.01 7.82
CA ASN A 79 1.30 27.86 6.72
C ASN A 79 1.30 27.11 5.37
N LEU A 80 2.23 26.17 5.19
CA LEU A 80 2.25 25.26 4.03
C LEU A 80 1.07 24.26 4.02
N LEU A 81 0.62 23.82 5.20
CA LEU A 81 -0.45 22.83 5.35
C LEU A 81 -1.85 23.46 5.35
N ALA A 82 -1.99 24.70 5.82
CA ALA A 82 -3.26 25.41 5.95
C ALA A 82 -3.08 26.92 5.73
N PRO A 83 -2.94 27.37 4.46
CA PRO A 83 -2.74 28.78 4.15
C PRO A 83 -3.93 29.61 4.63
N ARG A 84 -3.67 30.70 5.37
CA ARG A 84 -4.64 31.66 5.96
C ARG A 84 -5.33 31.24 7.26
N SER A 85 -4.94 30.13 7.88
CA SER A 85 -5.40 29.78 9.23
C SER A 85 -4.37 30.20 10.28
N ASP A 86 -4.84 30.67 11.43
CA ASP A 86 -3.97 31.02 12.56
C ASP A 86 -3.74 29.76 13.42
N ILE A 87 -2.47 29.38 13.58
CA ILE A 87 -2.06 28.20 14.35
C ILE A 87 -2.43 28.33 15.84
N ALA A 88 -2.56 29.56 16.36
CA ALA A 88 -2.79 29.83 17.77
C ALA A 88 -4.24 29.57 18.22
N GLY A 89 -5.19 29.52 17.29
CA GLY A 89 -6.61 29.33 17.56
C GLY A 89 -7.14 27.93 17.26
N ILE A 90 -6.29 27.01 16.82
CA ILE A 90 -6.71 25.69 16.35
C ILE A 90 -6.83 24.73 17.53
N GLN A 91 -8.04 24.23 17.74
CA GLN A 91 -8.26 23.11 18.64
C GLN A 91 -7.91 21.79 17.92
N PRO A 92 -7.22 20.86 18.60
CA PRO A 92 -6.76 19.59 18.01
C PRO A 92 -7.87 18.72 17.39
N ASN A 93 -9.14 18.94 17.74
CA ASN A 93 -10.24 18.05 17.35
C ASN A 93 -10.90 18.42 16.01
N ASP A 94 -10.73 19.65 15.52
CA ASP A 94 -11.46 20.14 14.34
C ASP A 94 -10.69 19.98 13.01
N VAL A 95 -9.45 19.50 13.09
CA VAL A 95 -8.46 19.71 12.04
C VAL A 95 -7.73 18.39 11.68
N PRO A 96 -7.40 18.15 10.38
CA PRO A 96 -6.70 16.94 9.94
C PRO A 96 -5.44 16.61 10.75
N LEU A 97 -5.16 15.30 10.92
CA LEU A 97 -4.08 14.78 11.78
C LEU A 97 -2.73 15.49 11.60
N ASN A 98 -2.34 15.77 10.36
CA ASN A 98 -1.06 16.43 10.07
C ASN A 98 -1.00 17.88 10.58
N GLN A 99 -2.11 18.61 10.45
CA GLN A 99 -2.24 19.97 10.96
C GLN A 99 -2.35 19.97 12.49
N ARG A 100 -3.03 18.97 13.07
CA ARG A 100 -3.09 18.74 14.52
C ARG A 100 -1.72 18.52 15.16
N ILE A 101 -0.87 17.70 14.55
CA ILE A 101 0.49 17.44 15.05
C ILE A 101 1.32 18.73 15.08
N VAL A 102 1.20 19.56 14.04
CA VAL A 102 1.95 20.82 13.94
C VAL A 102 1.39 21.87 14.91
N ALA A 103 0.07 21.96 15.06
CA ALA A 103 -0.57 22.83 16.04
C ALA A 103 -0.21 22.45 17.50
N LEU A 104 -0.18 21.15 17.82
CA LEU A 104 0.26 20.66 19.13
C LEU A 104 1.72 21.02 19.39
N ARG A 105 2.62 20.77 18.43
CA ARG A 105 4.03 21.15 18.54
C ARG A 105 4.20 22.65 18.80
N TYR A 106 3.45 23.48 18.08
CA TYR A 106 3.46 24.92 18.27
C TYR A 106 3.00 25.33 19.68
N ALA A 107 1.92 24.72 20.18
CA ALA A 107 1.44 24.99 21.51
C ALA A 107 2.44 24.61 22.62
N PHE A 108 3.12 23.47 22.48
CA PHE A 108 4.21 23.08 23.39
C PHE A 108 5.37 24.07 23.35
N LEU A 109 5.82 24.48 22.17
CA LEU A 109 6.92 25.45 22.03
C LEU A 109 6.54 26.83 22.59
N ARG A 110 5.26 27.23 22.46
CA ARG A 110 4.74 28.47 23.05
C ARG A 110 4.66 28.40 24.57
N ALA A 111 4.25 27.25 25.12
CA ALA A 111 4.30 26.99 26.56
C ALA A 111 5.74 27.05 27.08
N GLU A 112 6.70 26.48 26.34
CA GLU A 112 8.13 26.57 26.66
C GLU A 112 8.65 28.01 26.62
N GLU A 113 8.24 28.81 25.64
CA GLU A 113 8.61 30.23 25.56
C GLU A 113 8.14 30.99 26.81
N LEU A 114 6.87 30.82 27.20
CA LEU A 114 6.31 31.43 28.40
C LEU A 114 7.00 30.90 29.66
N GLY A 115 7.34 29.62 29.70
CA GLY A 115 8.14 29.01 30.75
C GLY A 115 9.54 29.62 30.92
N THR A 116 10.16 30.14 29.85
CA THR A 116 11.47 30.83 29.96
C THR A 116 11.42 32.15 30.74
N THR A 117 10.22 32.64 31.07
CA THR A 117 10.04 33.82 31.94
C THR A 117 10.06 33.50 33.43
N ALA A 118 9.93 32.22 33.80
CA ALA A 118 9.97 31.72 35.16
C ALA A 118 11.29 30.99 35.46
N VAL A 119 11.60 30.79 36.74
CA VAL A 119 12.76 29.99 37.16
C VAL A 119 12.50 28.53 36.79
N GLN A 120 13.42 27.93 36.03
CA GLN A 120 13.33 26.53 35.60
C GLN A 120 13.11 25.61 36.82
N GLY A 121 12.06 24.78 36.77
CA GLY A 121 11.74 23.82 37.82
C GLY A 121 10.97 24.36 39.04
N SER A 122 10.58 25.65 39.03
CA SER A 122 9.68 26.20 40.06
C SER A 122 8.23 25.74 39.88
N GLU A 123 7.42 25.74 40.93
CA GLU A 123 5.97 25.45 40.81
C GLU A 123 5.29 26.44 39.85
N GLY A 124 5.66 27.73 39.89
CA GLY A 124 5.16 28.73 38.95
C GLY A 124 5.56 28.48 37.49
N TYR A 125 6.64 27.75 37.21
CA TYR A 125 6.95 27.27 35.86
C TYR A 125 5.93 26.23 35.43
N TRP A 126 5.65 25.23 36.27
CA TRP A 126 4.67 24.17 35.96
C TRP A 126 3.22 24.69 35.90
N ASP A 127 2.87 25.70 36.69
CA ASP A 127 1.55 26.35 36.64
C ASP A 127 1.28 27.01 35.27
N ILE A 128 2.29 27.65 34.68
CA ILE A 128 2.21 28.24 33.34
C ILE A 128 2.01 27.15 32.27
N PHE A 129 2.72 26.02 32.40
CA PHE A 129 2.54 24.88 31.49
C PHE A 129 1.15 24.26 31.63
N GLN A 130 0.67 24.10 32.87
CA GLN A 130 -0.67 23.57 33.12
C GLN A 130 -1.72 24.50 32.51
N GLN A 131 -1.68 25.80 32.79
CA GLN A 131 -2.65 26.76 32.28
C GLN A 131 -2.68 26.83 30.73
N THR A 132 -1.53 26.66 30.08
CA THR A 132 -1.41 26.75 28.62
C THR A 132 -1.73 25.44 27.89
N LEU A 133 -1.49 24.28 28.51
CA LEU A 133 -1.74 22.97 27.90
C LEU A 133 -3.07 22.34 28.30
N GLU A 134 -3.67 22.75 29.43
CA GLU A 134 -4.94 22.23 29.92
C GLU A 134 -6.09 22.35 28.90
N PRO A 135 -6.25 23.45 28.13
CA PRO A 135 -7.26 23.53 27.07
C PRO A 135 -7.06 22.52 25.92
N LEU A 136 -5.83 22.03 25.71
CA LEU A 136 -5.51 21.04 24.67
C LEU A 136 -5.70 19.60 25.16
N LEU A 137 -5.68 19.41 26.47
CA LEU A 137 -5.83 18.13 27.15
C LEU A 137 -7.25 17.88 27.67
N GLN A 138 -8.12 18.90 27.66
CA GLN A 138 -9.55 18.72 27.84
C GLN A 138 -10.08 17.85 26.68
N VAL A 139 -10.15 16.54 26.95
CA VAL A 139 -10.90 15.60 26.14
C VAL A 139 -12.31 16.15 26.06
N ALA A 140 -12.80 16.43 24.85
CA ALA A 140 -14.19 16.75 24.61
C ALA A 140 -15.03 15.69 25.33
N GLN A 141 -15.68 16.10 26.42
CA GLN A 141 -16.64 15.26 27.15
C GLN A 141 -17.93 15.04 26.37
N ASP A 142 -17.97 15.44 25.10
CA ASP A 142 -18.94 15.01 24.11
C ASP A 142 -18.44 13.71 23.44
N ILE A 143 -18.36 12.64 24.22
CA ILE A 143 -18.66 11.32 23.65
C ILE A 143 -20.19 11.37 23.52
N PRO A 144 -20.76 11.46 22.30
CA PRO A 144 -22.20 11.30 22.17
C PRO A 144 -22.53 9.96 22.83
N ASP A 145 -23.53 9.95 23.71
CA ASP A 145 -23.98 8.75 24.40
C ASP A 145 -24.42 7.71 23.36
N ASN A 146 -23.45 6.92 22.89
CA ASN A 146 -23.59 5.96 21.81
C ASN A 146 -24.34 4.70 22.29
N SER A 147 -24.94 4.75 23.49
CA SER A 147 -25.69 3.66 24.10
C SER A 147 -26.91 3.28 23.26
N GLU A 148 -27.59 4.26 22.65
CA GLU A 148 -28.73 3.98 21.75
C GLU A 148 -28.29 3.28 20.46
N GLU A 149 -27.20 3.73 19.84
CA GLU A 149 -26.64 3.05 18.66
C GLU A 149 -26.17 1.64 19.01
N LEU A 150 -25.49 1.48 20.15
CA LEU A 150 -24.99 0.19 20.62
C LEU A 150 -26.14 -0.79 20.91
N ASP A 151 -27.27 -0.31 21.41
CA ASP A 151 -28.47 -1.11 21.63
C ASP A 151 -29.20 -1.45 20.32
N ILE A 152 -29.19 -0.56 19.33
CA ILE A 152 -29.66 -0.86 17.97
C ILE A 152 -28.78 -1.95 17.33
N TYR A 153 -27.45 -1.85 17.46
CA TYR A 153 -26.52 -2.86 16.96
C TYR A 153 -26.70 -4.19 17.68
N LYS A 154 -26.88 -4.21 19.01
CA LYS A 154 -27.19 -5.42 19.77
C LYS A 154 -28.50 -6.08 19.31
N LYS A 155 -29.58 -5.31 19.14
CA LYS A 155 -30.85 -5.83 18.60
C LYS A 155 -30.69 -6.38 17.19
N ARG A 156 -29.87 -5.74 16.36
CA ARG A 156 -29.56 -6.22 15.00
C ARG A 156 -28.79 -7.53 15.03
N VAL A 157 -27.79 -7.66 15.91
CA VAL A 157 -27.04 -8.90 16.11
C VAL A 157 -27.96 -10.02 16.61
N GLU A 158 -28.82 -9.76 17.59
CA GLU A 158 -29.77 -10.74 18.10
C GLU A 158 -30.77 -11.20 17.01
N ASN A 159 -31.24 -10.27 16.18
CA ASN A 159 -32.09 -10.60 15.03
C ASN A 159 -31.33 -11.45 14.00
N LEU A 160 -30.07 -11.12 13.69
CA LEU A 160 -29.24 -11.91 12.79
C LEU A 160 -28.97 -13.32 13.33
N GLU A 161 -28.79 -13.46 14.64
CA GLU A 161 -28.66 -14.78 15.29
C GLU A 161 -29.96 -15.58 15.23
N LYS A 162 -31.12 -14.94 15.38
CA LYS A 162 -32.43 -15.57 15.17
C LYS A 162 -32.62 -16.01 13.72
N PHE A 163 -32.26 -15.15 12.76
CA PHE A 163 -32.29 -15.49 11.34
C PHE A 163 -31.34 -16.65 11.03
N LYS A 164 -30.14 -16.67 11.61
CA LYS A 164 -29.19 -17.77 11.47
C LYS A 164 -29.74 -19.09 12.00
N LYS A 165 -30.38 -19.09 13.17
CA LYS A 165 -31.05 -20.28 13.72
C LYS A 165 -32.20 -20.75 12.83
N LEU A 166 -33.05 -19.83 12.39
CA LEU A 166 -34.15 -20.15 11.47
C LEU A 166 -33.65 -20.67 10.13
N PHE A 167 -32.53 -20.15 9.64
CA PHE A 167 -31.91 -20.62 8.41
C PHE A 167 -31.40 -22.05 8.56
N PHE A 168 -30.69 -22.38 9.64
CA PHE A 168 -30.26 -23.75 9.90
C PHE A 168 -31.42 -24.72 10.13
N ASP A 169 -32.48 -24.29 10.81
CA ASP A 169 -33.68 -25.10 10.97
C ASP A 169 -34.38 -25.32 9.63
N LEU A 170 -34.38 -24.33 8.74
CA LEU A 170 -34.94 -24.43 7.40
C LEU A 170 -34.08 -25.31 6.49
N GLU A 171 -32.76 -25.21 6.56
CA GLU A 171 -31.79 -26.06 5.85
C GLU A 171 -31.96 -27.52 6.29
N LYS A 172 -32.05 -27.78 7.59
CA LYS A 172 -32.31 -29.13 8.11
C LYS A 172 -33.64 -29.70 7.62
N ARG A 173 -34.72 -28.89 7.66
CA ARG A 173 -36.04 -29.32 7.15
C ARG A 173 -36.03 -29.51 5.63
N TRP A 174 -35.24 -28.73 4.91
CA TRP A 174 -35.04 -28.86 3.48
C TRP A 174 -34.33 -30.16 3.13
N ASP A 175 -33.24 -30.50 3.82
CA ASP A 175 -32.52 -31.77 3.66
C ASP A 175 -33.41 -32.99 3.98
N GLU A 176 -34.20 -32.90 5.06
CA GLU A 176 -35.19 -33.93 5.40
C GLU A 176 -36.26 -34.08 4.32
N ALA A 177 -36.78 -32.96 3.80
CA ALA A 177 -37.75 -32.97 2.69
C ALA A 177 -37.15 -33.52 1.40
N GLN A 178 -35.89 -33.21 1.09
CA GLN A 178 -35.16 -33.74 -0.06
C GLN A 178 -34.99 -35.25 0.04
N THR A 179 -34.59 -35.74 1.22
CA THR A 179 -34.40 -37.18 1.44
C THR A 179 -35.72 -37.92 1.25
N ASN A 180 -36.83 -37.37 1.76
CA ASN A 180 -38.17 -37.94 1.57
C ASN A 180 -38.64 -37.85 0.11
N ALA A 181 -38.37 -36.74 -0.59
CA ALA A 181 -38.69 -36.58 -2.00
C ALA A 181 -37.93 -37.59 -2.88
N GLN A 182 -36.65 -37.87 -2.57
CA GLN A 182 -35.85 -38.87 -3.26
C GLN A 182 -36.42 -40.29 -3.04
N VAL A 183 -36.89 -40.59 -1.83
CA VAL A 183 -37.55 -41.86 -1.52
C VAL A 183 -38.85 -42.00 -2.32
N HIS A 184 -39.70 -40.98 -2.32
CA HIS A 184 -40.93 -40.98 -3.13
C HIS A 184 -40.67 -41.05 -4.63
N TYR A 185 -39.60 -40.40 -5.12
CA TYR A 185 -39.16 -40.52 -6.50
C TYR A 185 -38.79 -41.97 -6.85
N ASN A 186 -38.03 -42.64 -5.99
CA ASN A 186 -37.65 -44.04 -6.18
C ASN A 186 -38.86 -44.99 -6.12
N GLU A 187 -39.83 -44.73 -5.24
CA GLU A 187 -41.10 -45.47 -5.15
C GLU A 187 -41.96 -45.30 -6.41
N LEU A 188 -42.07 -44.06 -6.92
CA LEU A 188 -42.78 -43.74 -8.15
C LEU A 188 -42.10 -44.35 -9.38
N TYR A 189 -40.77 -44.31 -9.43
CA TYR A 189 -39.98 -44.95 -10.47
C TYR A 189 -40.16 -46.48 -10.46
N ALA A 190 -40.20 -47.12 -9.29
CA ALA A 190 -40.49 -48.55 -9.16
C ALA A 190 -41.94 -48.91 -9.58
N MET A 191 -42.89 -47.98 -9.41
CA MET A 191 -44.29 -48.16 -9.80
C MET A 191 -44.53 -47.89 -11.30
N ALA A 192 -43.57 -47.27 -12.00
CA ALA A 192 -43.62 -46.99 -13.44
C ALA A 192 -43.76 -48.26 -14.30
N ASP A 193 -43.28 -49.40 -13.80
CA ASP A 193 -43.30 -50.68 -14.53
C ASP A 193 -44.72 -51.26 -14.72
N GLY A 194 -45.72 -50.73 -13.99
CA GLY A 194 -47.13 -51.10 -14.10
C GLY A 194 -47.99 -50.16 -14.96
N MET A 195 -47.44 -49.07 -15.51
CA MET A 195 -48.22 -48.07 -16.26
C MET A 195 -48.19 -48.32 -17.77
N ALA A 196 -49.34 -48.08 -18.42
CA ALA A 196 -49.53 -48.29 -19.85
C ALA A 196 -48.69 -47.33 -20.73
N ASP A 197 -48.27 -46.19 -20.19
CA ASP A 197 -47.52 -45.14 -20.91
C ASP A 197 -46.21 -44.81 -20.19
N LYS A 198 -45.37 -45.85 -20.04
CA LYS A 198 -44.11 -45.84 -19.27
C LYS A 198 -43.14 -44.73 -19.70
N GLU A 199 -42.98 -44.54 -21.00
CA GLU A 199 -42.01 -43.59 -21.57
C GLU A 199 -42.38 -42.13 -21.28
N HIS A 200 -43.67 -41.78 -21.36
CA HIS A 200 -44.14 -40.44 -21.03
C HIS A 200 -44.04 -40.16 -19.52
N TYR A 201 -44.35 -41.16 -18.69
CA TYR A 201 -44.25 -41.06 -17.25
C TYR A 201 -42.80 -40.92 -16.76
N GLU A 202 -41.87 -41.72 -17.27
CA GLU A 202 -40.44 -41.62 -16.94
C GLU A 202 -39.85 -40.27 -17.36
N ASN A 203 -40.26 -39.74 -18.52
CA ASN A 203 -39.82 -38.43 -18.99
C ASN A 203 -40.35 -37.29 -18.11
N LEU A 204 -41.61 -37.34 -17.69
CA LEU A 204 -42.19 -36.36 -16.76
C LEU A 204 -41.53 -36.43 -15.38
N LEU A 205 -41.22 -37.64 -14.91
CA LEU A 205 -40.52 -37.86 -13.65
C LEU A 205 -39.08 -37.31 -13.71
N SER A 206 -38.38 -37.54 -14.83
CA SER A 206 -37.03 -36.97 -15.07
C SER A 206 -37.07 -35.45 -15.05
N GLN A 207 -38.00 -34.82 -15.77
CA GLN A 207 -38.13 -33.36 -15.79
C GLN A 207 -38.45 -32.79 -14.39
N TYR A 208 -39.25 -33.50 -13.60
CA TYR A 208 -39.49 -33.14 -12.21
C TYR A 208 -38.21 -33.23 -11.37
N SER A 209 -37.44 -34.30 -11.48
CA SER A 209 -36.13 -34.44 -10.81
C SER A 209 -35.16 -33.32 -11.22
N ASP A 210 -35.11 -32.97 -12.51
CA ASP A 210 -34.23 -31.93 -13.02
C ASP A 210 -34.60 -30.54 -12.46
N SER A 211 -35.89 -30.19 -12.45
CA SER A 211 -36.37 -28.94 -11.84
C SER A 211 -36.13 -28.87 -10.33
N TYR A 212 -36.19 -30.02 -9.64
CA TYR A 212 -35.89 -30.10 -8.22
C TYR A 212 -34.39 -29.91 -7.93
N ASN A 213 -33.53 -30.52 -8.75
CA ASN A 213 -32.08 -30.38 -8.65
C ASN A 213 -31.60 -28.95 -8.96
N ASP A 214 -32.24 -28.27 -9.92
CA ASP A 214 -31.97 -26.87 -10.27
C ASP A 214 -32.27 -25.91 -9.11
N ILE A 215 -33.44 -26.04 -8.47
CA ILE A 215 -33.80 -25.29 -7.26
C ILE A 215 -32.79 -25.55 -6.13
N ASN A 216 -32.33 -26.79 -5.99
CA ASN A 216 -31.37 -27.17 -4.97
C ASN A 216 -30.01 -26.50 -5.20
N GLN A 217 -29.53 -26.46 -6.44
CA GLN A 217 -28.30 -25.76 -6.81
C GLN A 217 -28.37 -24.26 -6.48
N HIS A 218 -29.53 -23.63 -6.69
CA HIS A 218 -29.74 -22.24 -6.31
C HIS A 218 -29.68 -21.99 -4.80
N ILE A 219 -30.26 -22.88 -3.98
CA ILE A 219 -30.22 -22.77 -2.52
C ILE A 219 -28.79 -22.92 -1.99
N TYR A 220 -28.04 -23.92 -2.46
CA TYR A 220 -26.65 -24.13 -2.05
C TYR A 220 -25.69 -23.04 -2.57
N SER A 221 -25.93 -22.50 -3.77
CA SER A 221 -25.15 -21.36 -4.28
C SER A 221 -25.35 -20.10 -3.43
N THR A 222 -26.56 -19.91 -2.88
CA THR A 222 -26.88 -18.77 -2.02
C THR A 222 -26.29 -18.96 -0.62
N SER A 223 -26.26 -20.19 -0.09
CA SER A 223 -25.68 -20.48 1.23
C SER A 223 -24.15 -20.36 1.26
N ALA A 224 -23.47 -20.69 0.15
CA ALA A 224 -22.02 -20.52 0.01
C ALA A 224 -21.58 -19.04 0.08
N VAL A 225 -22.38 -18.13 -0.48
CA VAL A 225 -22.15 -16.67 -0.43
C VAL A 225 -22.26 -16.13 1.00
N ILE A 226 -23.12 -16.72 1.82
CA ILE A 226 -23.35 -16.30 3.22
C ILE A 226 -22.23 -16.81 4.15
N ASN A 227 -21.65 -17.97 3.86
CA ASN A 227 -20.63 -18.62 4.70
C ASN A 227 -19.18 -18.24 4.33
N GLY A 228 -18.96 -17.31 3.40
CA GLY A 228 -17.65 -16.68 3.17
C GLY A 228 -16.58 -17.55 2.49
N GLN A 229 -16.98 -18.58 1.73
CA GLN A 229 -16.05 -19.28 0.84
C GLN A 229 -15.82 -18.44 -0.43
N PRO A 230 -14.57 -18.29 -0.90
CA PRO A 230 -14.27 -17.47 -2.07
C PRO A 230 -14.68 -18.23 -3.32
N ILE A 231 -15.81 -17.86 -3.91
CA ILE A 231 -16.17 -18.29 -5.26
C ILE A 231 -15.81 -17.13 -6.20
N GLU A 232 -15.00 -17.44 -7.20
CA GLU A 232 -14.61 -16.52 -8.27
C GLU A 232 -15.81 -15.75 -8.81
N ASN A 233 -15.79 -14.44 -8.57
CA ASN A 233 -16.30 -13.35 -9.40
C ASN A 233 -17.33 -13.74 -10.46
N LYS A 234 -18.52 -14.13 -10.03
CA LYS A 234 -19.73 -13.57 -10.62
C LYS A 234 -20.23 -12.54 -9.65
N THR A 235 -19.88 -11.29 -9.92
CA THR A 235 -20.50 -10.11 -9.33
C THR A 235 -22.00 -10.25 -9.48
N ILE A 236 -22.64 -10.86 -8.47
CA ILE A 236 -24.01 -10.54 -8.16
C ILE A 236 -23.91 -9.07 -7.79
N ASN A 237 -24.22 -8.21 -8.76
CA ASN A 237 -24.64 -6.84 -8.48
C ASN A 237 -25.85 -6.99 -7.56
N ILE A 238 -25.59 -7.13 -6.26
CA ILE A 238 -26.47 -6.64 -5.23
C ILE A 238 -26.41 -5.14 -5.47
N ILE A 239 -27.22 -4.69 -6.42
CA ILE A 239 -27.67 -3.31 -6.48
C ILE A 239 -28.21 -3.13 -5.07
N ARG A 240 -27.39 -2.52 -4.20
CA ARG A 240 -27.91 -1.82 -3.03
C ARG A 240 -28.88 -0.85 -3.68
N GLN A 241 -30.15 -1.25 -3.78
CA GLN A 241 -31.19 -0.35 -4.22
C GLN A 241 -31.06 0.80 -3.26
N ASP A 242 -30.61 1.94 -3.80
CA ASP A 242 -30.39 3.14 -3.03
C ASP A 242 -31.67 3.35 -2.22
N PRO A 243 -31.63 3.45 -0.88
CA PRO A 243 -32.83 3.46 -0.05
C PRO A 243 -33.84 4.55 -0.48
N ARG A 244 -33.36 5.59 -1.16
CA ARG A 244 -34.16 6.63 -1.82
C ARG A 244 -34.95 6.12 -3.03
N ALA A 245 -34.31 5.37 -3.93
CA ALA A 245 -34.97 4.79 -5.10
C ALA A 245 -36.03 3.74 -4.70
N ALA A 246 -35.78 2.96 -3.64
CA ALA A 246 -36.78 2.02 -3.11
C ALA A 246 -38.01 2.74 -2.53
N GLU A 247 -37.81 3.88 -1.85
CA GLU A 247 -38.89 4.69 -1.30
C GLU A 247 -39.73 5.36 -2.40
N GLU A 248 -39.09 5.83 -3.48
CA GLU A 248 -39.76 6.40 -4.65
C GLU A 248 -40.55 5.35 -5.44
N ILE A 249 -40.01 4.15 -5.62
CA ILE A 249 -40.74 3.01 -6.23
C ILE A 249 -41.97 2.65 -5.38
N MET A 250 -41.86 2.68 -4.06
CA MET A 250 -42.99 2.41 -3.16
C MET A 250 -44.06 3.51 -3.26
N LYS A 251 -43.66 4.79 -3.38
CA LYS A 251 -44.58 5.90 -3.62
C LYS A 251 -45.30 5.76 -4.96
N LEU A 252 -44.58 5.45 -6.04
CA LEU A 252 -45.16 5.22 -7.37
C LEU A 252 -46.15 4.04 -7.37
N ARG A 253 -45.82 2.93 -6.68
CA ARG A 253 -46.71 1.78 -6.54
C ARG A 253 -48.00 2.12 -5.78
N ASN A 254 -47.89 2.93 -4.73
CA ASN A 254 -49.06 3.37 -3.97
C ASN A 254 -49.95 4.32 -4.80
N VAL A 255 -49.36 5.24 -5.55
CA VAL A 255 -50.08 6.14 -6.47
C VAL A 255 -50.77 5.33 -7.58
N ALA A 256 -50.10 4.33 -8.16
CA ALA A 256 -50.70 3.46 -9.16
C ALA A 256 -51.90 2.67 -8.60
N ALA A 257 -51.77 2.11 -7.38
CA ALA A 257 -52.87 1.40 -6.73
C ALA A 257 -54.09 2.30 -6.47
N ASP A 258 -53.86 3.58 -6.10
CA ASP A 258 -54.94 4.54 -5.88
C ASP A 258 -55.61 4.96 -7.20
N GLN A 259 -54.83 5.11 -8.29
CA GLN A 259 -55.37 5.34 -9.63
C GLN A 259 -56.26 4.18 -10.10
N TYR A 260 -55.85 2.92 -9.88
CA TYR A 260 -56.70 1.76 -10.20
C TYR A 260 -58.03 1.75 -9.42
N ARG A 261 -58.04 2.22 -8.17
CA ARG A 261 -59.27 2.37 -7.38
C ARG A 261 -60.19 3.43 -7.94
N VAL A 262 -59.64 4.57 -8.36
CA VAL A 262 -60.42 5.65 -8.98
C VAL A 262 -61.02 5.19 -10.30
N ILE A 263 -60.24 4.49 -11.14
CA ILE A 263 -60.72 3.92 -12.41
C ILE A 263 -61.88 2.93 -12.16
N ASN A 264 -61.73 1.98 -11.23
CA ASN A 264 -62.80 1.03 -10.91
C ASN A 264 -64.07 1.71 -10.38
N ASN A 265 -63.93 2.73 -9.53
CA ASN A 265 -65.08 3.48 -9.03
C ASN A 265 -65.80 4.24 -10.15
N LEU A 266 -65.08 4.74 -11.15
CA LEU A 266 -65.66 5.44 -12.29
C LEU A 266 -66.29 4.49 -13.30
N GLN A 267 -65.67 3.34 -13.54
CA GLN A 267 -66.28 2.28 -14.34
C GLN A 267 -67.60 1.83 -13.72
N ARG A 268 -67.65 1.66 -12.39
CA ARG A 268 -68.89 1.34 -11.68
C ARG A 268 -69.94 2.45 -11.81
N LYS A 269 -69.54 3.72 -11.66
CA LYS A 269 -70.46 4.86 -11.85
C LYS A 269 -70.95 4.99 -13.30
N LEU A 270 -70.14 4.57 -14.29
CA LEU A 270 -70.53 4.51 -15.70
C LEU A 270 -71.58 3.42 -15.96
N GLU A 271 -71.45 2.28 -15.29
CA GLU A 271 -72.44 1.19 -15.33
C GLU A 271 -73.76 1.57 -14.63
N GLU A 272 -73.70 2.39 -13.57
CA GLU A 272 -74.86 2.83 -12.79
C GLU A 272 -75.61 4.04 -13.41
N ALA A 273 -75.01 4.79 -14.33
CA ALA A 273 -75.61 5.99 -14.93
C ALA A 273 -76.68 5.65 -16.00
N VAL A 274 -77.94 5.99 -15.73
CA VAL A 274 -79.10 5.64 -16.60
C VAL A 274 -79.55 6.82 -17.47
N THR A 275 -79.36 8.07 -17.05
CA THR A 275 -79.81 9.26 -17.78
C THR A 275 -78.73 9.86 -18.70
N ALA A 276 -79.15 10.51 -19.79
CA ALA A 276 -78.23 11.07 -20.78
C ALA A 276 -77.41 12.26 -20.24
N GLU A 277 -77.97 13.08 -19.34
CA GLU A 277 -77.26 14.18 -18.68
C GLU A 277 -76.20 13.69 -17.68
N GLU A 278 -76.48 12.63 -16.92
CA GLU A 278 -75.49 12.02 -16.02
C GLU A 278 -74.33 11.41 -16.80
N LYS A 279 -74.60 10.80 -17.96
CA LYS A 279 -73.55 10.27 -18.85
C LYS A 279 -72.66 11.38 -19.41
N ASP A 280 -73.22 12.51 -19.83
CA ASP A 280 -72.42 13.64 -20.32
C ASP A 280 -71.56 14.30 -19.23
N GLN A 281 -72.06 14.37 -18.00
CA GLN A 281 -71.27 14.83 -16.85
C GLN A 281 -70.14 13.84 -16.53
N LEU A 282 -70.42 12.53 -16.59
CA LEU A 282 -69.43 11.49 -16.34
C LEU A 282 -68.34 11.45 -17.42
N ILE A 283 -68.70 11.66 -18.69
CA ILE A 283 -67.74 11.77 -19.80
C ILE A 283 -66.81 12.95 -19.60
N LYS A 284 -67.32 14.10 -19.15
CA LYS A 284 -66.47 15.27 -18.82
C LYS A 284 -65.56 15.00 -17.63
N GLU A 285 -66.03 14.28 -16.61
CA GLU A 285 -65.20 13.87 -15.47
C GLU A 285 -64.12 12.87 -15.90
N LEU A 286 -64.45 11.92 -16.79
CA LEU A 286 -63.51 10.98 -17.39
C LEU A 286 -62.46 11.69 -18.25
N ASP A 287 -62.86 12.66 -19.06
CA ASP A 287 -61.92 13.43 -19.90
C ASP A 287 -60.96 14.26 -19.04
N GLN A 288 -61.44 14.89 -17.96
CA GLN A 288 -60.57 15.58 -17.01
C GLN A 288 -59.59 14.64 -16.31
N GLN A 289 -60.03 13.44 -15.94
CA GLN A 289 -59.14 12.46 -15.30
C GLN A 289 -58.14 11.84 -16.29
N LEU A 290 -58.55 11.59 -17.53
CA LEU A 290 -57.67 11.16 -18.61
C LEU A 290 -56.57 12.20 -18.86
N GLN A 291 -56.92 13.49 -18.91
CA GLN A 291 -55.94 14.56 -19.03
C GLN A 291 -54.96 14.63 -17.85
N ARG A 292 -55.44 14.39 -16.62
CA ARG A 292 -54.55 14.29 -15.45
C ARG A 292 -53.63 13.08 -15.56
N GLN A 293 -54.14 11.93 -16.00
CA GLN A 293 -53.37 10.71 -16.15
C GLN A 293 -52.29 10.87 -17.24
N ILE A 294 -52.62 11.50 -18.37
CA ILE A 294 -51.65 11.84 -19.42
C ILE A 294 -50.52 12.72 -18.86
N ARG A 295 -50.86 13.72 -18.05
CA ARG A 295 -49.85 14.58 -17.41
C ARG A 295 -48.97 13.82 -16.42
N PHE A 296 -49.57 12.93 -15.62
CA PHE A 296 -48.81 12.07 -14.71
C PHE A 296 -47.86 11.11 -15.43
N VAL A 297 -48.29 10.52 -16.56
CA VAL A 297 -47.43 9.66 -17.37
C VAL A 297 -46.26 10.45 -17.94
N GLN A 298 -46.52 11.65 -18.45
CA GLN A 298 -45.44 12.54 -18.93
C GLN A 298 -44.46 12.93 -17.82
N GLU A 299 -44.94 13.20 -16.61
CA GLU A 299 -44.10 13.52 -15.44
C GLU A 299 -43.31 12.29 -14.96
N SER A 300 -43.89 11.08 -15.06
CA SER A 300 -43.17 9.85 -14.78
C SER A 300 -42.10 9.55 -15.83
N ASP A 301 -42.37 9.82 -17.11
CA ASP A 301 -41.40 9.62 -18.19
C ASP A 301 -40.20 10.55 -18.02
N THR A 302 -40.40 11.81 -17.64
CA THR A 302 -39.29 12.73 -17.32
C THR A 302 -38.53 12.32 -16.07
N CYS A 303 -39.19 11.79 -15.05
CA CYS A 303 -38.53 11.26 -13.86
C CYS A 303 -37.68 10.03 -14.20
N VAL A 304 -38.19 9.11 -15.02
CA VAL A 304 -37.44 7.94 -15.50
C VAL A 304 -36.21 8.36 -16.29
N GLN A 305 -36.35 9.34 -17.20
CA GLN A 305 -35.20 9.88 -17.95
C GLN A 305 -34.13 10.47 -17.02
N LEU A 306 -34.53 11.23 -16.00
CA LEU A 306 -33.61 11.77 -15.00
C LEU A 306 -32.90 10.66 -14.22
N LEU A 307 -33.61 9.60 -13.84
CA LEU A 307 -33.01 8.43 -13.17
C LEU A 307 -32.06 7.65 -14.08
N GLU A 308 -32.39 7.50 -15.37
CA GLU A 308 -31.51 6.90 -16.37
C GLU A 308 -30.23 7.75 -16.57
N GLU A 309 -30.35 9.07 -16.60
CA GLU A 309 -29.21 10.00 -16.63
C GLU A 309 -28.36 9.93 -15.36
N GLU A 310 -28.97 9.83 -14.18
CA GLU A 310 -28.23 9.64 -12.92
C GLU A 310 -27.52 8.28 -12.87
N LEU A 311 -28.16 7.22 -13.37
CA LEU A 311 -27.58 5.88 -13.44
C LEU A 311 -26.41 5.82 -14.42
N THR A 312 -26.53 6.44 -15.58
CA THR A 312 -25.43 6.55 -16.55
C THR A 312 -24.26 7.34 -15.97
N ARG A 313 -24.51 8.49 -15.31
CA ARG A 313 -23.45 9.23 -14.59
C ARG A 313 -22.81 8.44 -13.46
N ALA A 314 -23.57 7.64 -12.73
CA ALA A 314 -23.04 6.78 -11.67
C ALA A 314 -22.12 5.70 -12.25
N ASN A 315 -22.51 5.08 -13.36
CA ASN A 315 -21.68 4.11 -14.08
C ASN A 315 -20.39 4.74 -14.63
N GLU A 316 -20.45 5.94 -15.20
CA GLU A 316 -19.25 6.67 -15.66
C GLU A 316 -18.28 6.93 -14.51
N LYS A 317 -18.79 7.33 -13.33
CA LYS A 317 -17.95 7.51 -12.12
C LYS A 317 -17.32 6.21 -11.66
N LEU A 318 -18.06 5.10 -11.68
CA LEU A 318 -17.52 3.78 -11.35
C LEU A 318 -16.40 3.40 -12.30
N GLN A 319 -16.58 3.60 -13.61
CA GLN A 319 -15.54 3.32 -14.60
C GLN A 319 -14.30 4.20 -14.41
N GLN A 320 -14.47 5.47 -14.03
CA GLN A 320 -13.34 6.35 -13.69
C GLN A 320 -12.60 5.88 -12.42
N GLN A 321 -13.34 5.44 -11.40
CA GLN A 321 -12.74 4.91 -10.18
C GLN A 321 -12.01 3.60 -10.44
N GLU A 322 -12.57 2.71 -11.26
CA GLU A 322 -11.93 1.46 -11.66
C GLU A 322 -10.62 1.72 -12.41
N GLY A 323 -10.61 2.66 -13.35
CA GLY A 323 -9.38 3.07 -14.03
C GLY A 323 -8.35 3.72 -13.10
N ALA A 324 -8.78 4.46 -12.08
CA ALA A 324 -7.88 5.02 -11.07
C ALA A 324 -7.24 3.93 -10.20
N ILE A 325 -8.02 2.91 -9.80
CA ILE A 325 -7.52 1.75 -9.06
C ILE A 325 -6.53 0.95 -9.90
N GLU A 326 -6.82 0.72 -11.18
CA GLU A 326 -5.89 0.03 -12.09
C GLU A 326 -4.56 0.79 -12.22
N HIS A 327 -4.62 2.12 -12.35
CA HIS A 327 -3.42 2.96 -12.38
C HIS A 327 -2.62 2.90 -11.08
N GLU A 328 -3.30 2.93 -9.92
CA GLU A 328 -2.66 2.80 -8.61
C GLU A 328 -2.00 1.43 -8.44
N HIS A 329 -2.65 0.35 -8.88
CA HIS A 329 -2.08 -1.00 -8.86
C HIS A 329 -0.82 -1.11 -9.74
N LEU A 330 -0.82 -0.50 -10.93
CA LEU A 330 0.38 -0.45 -11.79
C LEU A 330 1.53 0.31 -11.11
N LEU A 331 1.23 1.40 -10.42
CA LEU A 331 2.23 2.19 -9.68
C LEU A 331 2.77 1.43 -8.47
N GLU A 332 1.94 0.63 -7.79
CA GLU A 332 2.35 -0.23 -6.70
C GLU A 332 3.27 -1.36 -7.20
N GLU A 333 2.95 -1.98 -8.34
CA GLU A 333 3.79 -3.01 -8.97
C GLU A 333 5.16 -2.43 -9.38
N GLU A 334 5.19 -1.23 -9.96
CA GLU A 334 6.45 -0.55 -10.31
C GLU A 334 7.28 -0.25 -9.04
N ASN A 335 6.65 0.26 -7.99
CA ASN A 335 7.32 0.51 -6.71
C ASN A 335 7.88 -0.78 -6.09
N GLN A 336 7.17 -1.90 -6.23
CA GLN A 336 7.66 -3.19 -5.75
C GLN A 336 8.90 -3.65 -6.53
N ARG A 337 8.88 -3.53 -7.87
CA ARG A 337 10.05 -3.82 -8.71
C ARG A 337 11.24 -2.91 -8.36
N ILE A 338 11.00 -1.63 -8.10
CA ILE A 338 12.06 -0.70 -7.65
C ILE A 338 12.63 -1.13 -6.29
N LYS A 339 11.79 -1.55 -5.34
CA LYS A 339 12.26 -2.06 -4.05
C LYS A 339 13.09 -3.33 -4.19
N GLU A 340 12.67 -4.28 -5.03
CA GLU A 340 13.39 -5.52 -5.30
C GLU A 340 14.76 -5.25 -5.93
N THR A 341 14.81 -4.37 -6.94
CA THR A 341 16.08 -3.96 -7.55
C THR A 341 17.00 -3.26 -6.56
N LEU A 342 16.48 -2.36 -5.70
CA LEU A 342 17.28 -1.70 -4.66
C LEU A 342 17.81 -2.70 -3.63
N HIS A 343 17.01 -3.70 -3.23
CA HIS A 343 17.46 -4.78 -2.36
C HIS A 343 18.56 -5.63 -3.00
N SER A 344 18.42 -5.99 -4.28
CA SER A 344 19.45 -6.71 -5.01
C SER A 344 20.76 -5.92 -5.08
N PHE A 345 20.68 -4.63 -5.42
CA PHE A 345 21.85 -3.74 -5.49
C PHE A 345 22.52 -3.56 -4.12
N THR A 346 21.73 -3.46 -3.05
CA THR A 346 22.26 -3.35 -1.69
C THR A 346 22.99 -4.63 -1.28
N ARG A 347 22.45 -5.79 -1.65
CA ARG A 347 23.10 -7.08 -1.41
C ARG A 347 24.39 -7.21 -2.20
N GLU A 348 24.37 -6.91 -3.50
CA GLU A 348 25.56 -6.91 -4.35
C GLU A 348 26.63 -5.95 -3.83
N SER A 349 26.24 -4.75 -3.37
CA SER A 349 27.17 -3.79 -2.79
C SER A 349 27.81 -4.30 -1.49
N LYS A 350 27.06 -5.06 -0.69
CA LYS A 350 27.59 -5.68 0.53
C LYS A 350 28.58 -6.80 0.19
N ASP A 351 28.21 -7.69 -0.73
CA ASP A 351 29.07 -8.79 -1.18
C ASP A 351 30.36 -8.24 -1.82
N LEU A 352 30.28 -7.14 -2.56
CA LEU A 352 31.44 -6.47 -3.14
C LEU A 352 32.34 -5.85 -2.06
N LEU A 353 31.77 -5.21 -1.03
CA LEU A 353 32.54 -4.68 0.09
C LEU A 353 33.26 -5.79 0.88
N GLU A 354 32.60 -6.92 1.11
CA GLU A 354 33.21 -8.08 1.76
C GLU A 354 34.39 -8.63 0.95
N ASN A 355 34.21 -8.77 -0.38
CA ASN A 355 35.31 -9.16 -1.27
C ASN A 355 36.46 -8.15 -1.26
N ILE A 356 36.19 -6.84 -1.16
CA ILE A 356 37.25 -5.83 -1.04
C ILE A 356 37.99 -6.01 0.28
N GLU A 357 37.29 -6.20 1.39
CA GLU A 357 37.91 -6.41 2.71
C GLU A 357 38.80 -7.66 2.73
N GLU A 358 38.34 -8.76 2.11
CA GLU A 358 39.14 -9.97 1.94
C GLU A 358 40.40 -9.71 1.12
N LEU A 359 40.28 -9.00 -0.01
CA LEU A 359 41.41 -8.64 -0.86
C LEU A 359 42.39 -7.70 -0.15
N GLU A 360 41.91 -6.73 0.63
CA GLU A 360 42.76 -5.84 1.43
C GLU A 360 43.54 -6.63 2.48
N LYS A 361 42.87 -7.56 3.17
CA LYS A 361 43.49 -8.43 4.16
C LYS A 361 44.54 -9.36 3.54
N GLU A 362 44.26 -9.94 2.37
CA GLU A 362 45.24 -10.75 1.64
C GLU A 362 46.45 -9.90 1.21
N ASN A 363 46.22 -8.68 0.72
CA ASN A 363 47.30 -7.78 0.31
C ASN A 363 48.18 -7.39 1.51
N ASP A 364 47.59 -7.10 2.65
CA ASP A 364 48.32 -6.82 3.89
C ASP A 364 49.13 -8.03 4.37
N GLN A 365 48.57 -9.25 4.27
CA GLN A 365 49.29 -10.49 4.58
C GLN A 365 50.48 -10.69 3.64
N LEU A 366 50.30 -10.52 2.33
CA LEU A 366 51.37 -10.62 1.33
C LEU A 366 52.46 -9.57 1.55
N LYS A 367 52.07 -8.34 1.86
CA LYS A 367 52.99 -7.24 2.16
C LYS A 367 53.81 -7.53 3.42
N ASN A 368 53.18 -8.04 4.48
CA ASN A 368 53.85 -8.43 5.70
C ASN A 368 54.79 -9.63 5.48
N ALA A 369 54.37 -10.64 4.71
CA ALA A 369 55.22 -11.77 4.34
C ALA A 369 56.43 -11.34 3.52
N SER A 370 56.25 -10.43 2.56
CA SER A 370 57.34 -9.85 1.76
C SER A 370 58.32 -9.03 2.61
N HIS A 371 57.81 -8.23 3.55
CA HIS A 371 58.66 -7.48 4.49
C HIS A 371 59.42 -8.41 5.45
N ALA A 372 58.79 -9.46 5.96
CA ALA A 372 59.45 -10.46 6.80
C ALA A 372 60.56 -11.17 6.02
N GLN A 373 60.28 -11.65 4.81
CA GLN A 373 61.25 -12.35 3.97
C GLN A 373 62.44 -11.44 3.55
N ASN A 374 62.18 -10.16 3.25
CA ASN A 374 63.24 -9.19 2.95
C ASN A 374 64.09 -8.84 4.18
N ASN A 375 63.51 -8.80 5.38
CA ASN A 375 64.28 -8.51 6.60
C ASN A 375 65.15 -9.71 7.01
N THR A 376 64.65 -10.94 6.94
CA THR A 376 65.42 -12.15 7.25
C THR A 376 66.61 -12.32 6.30
N SER A 377 66.38 -12.20 4.99
CA SER A 377 67.45 -12.32 3.99
C SER A 377 68.51 -11.22 4.11
N ARG A 378 68.13 -9.99 4.48
CA ARG A 378 69.06 -8.88 4.69
C ARG A 378 69.86 -9.03 5.98
N GLN A 379 69.27 -9.61 7.02
CA GLN A 379 69.94 -9.87 8.30
C GLN A 379 70.94 -11.03 8.20
N GLU A 380 70.57 -12.13 7.53
CA GLU A 380 71.50 -13.24 7.25
C GLU A 380 72.70 -12.79 6.40
N SER A 381 72.46 -11.95 5.38
CA SER A 381 73.54 -11.38 4.56
C SER A 381 74.45 -10.44 5.36
N ALA A 382 73.89 -9.66 6.30
CA ALA A 382 74.67 -8.76 7.15
C ALA A 382 75.51 -9.51 8.19
N GLU A 383 75.00 -10.62 8.74
CA GLU A 383 75.74 -11.49 9.66
C GLU A 383 76.89 -12.20 8.93
N GLN A 384 76.68 -12.69 7.71
CA GLN A 384 77.73 -13.26 6.87
C GLN A 384 78.84 -12.24 6.55
N LEU A 385 78.47 -11.03 6.11
CA LEU A 385 79.43 -9.96 5.82
C LEU A 385 80.22 -9.54 7.08
N ASN A 386 79.58 -9.47 8.24
CA ASN A 386 80.28 -9.19 9.50
C ASN A 386 81.27 -10.30 9.88
N GLY A 387 80.90 -11.57 9.65
CA GLY A 387 81.81 -12.71 9.84
C GLY A 387 83.04 -12.63 8.95
N GLU A 388 82.85 -12.29 7.67
CA GLU A 388 83.96 -12.08 6.71
C GLU A 388 84.87 -10.91 7.12
N ILE A 389 84.30 -9.79 7.59
CA ILE A 389 85.08 -8.64 8.08
C ILE A 389 85.93 -9.02 9.30
N ILE A 390 85.40 -9.81 10.23
CA ILE A 390 86.15 -10.27 11.40
C ILE A 390 87.29 -11.19 10.97
N ALA A 391 87.05 -12.11 10.04
CA ALA A 391 88.08 -12.99 9.50
C ALA A 391 89.19 -12.20 8.78
N LEU A 392 88.82 -11.21 7.96
CA LEU A 392 89.75 -10.30 7.30
C LEU A 392 90.59 -9.49 8.29
N ARG A 393 89.97 -8.95 9.36
CA ARG A 393 90.69 -8.25 10.43
C ARG A 393 91.70 -9.16 11.14
N LYS A 394 91.33 -10.41 11.40
CA LYS A 394 92.23 -11.41 11.99
C LYS A 394 93.41 -11.71 11.07
N GLN A 395 93.17 -11.93 9.79
CA GLN A 395 94.23 -12.13 8.80
C GLN A 395 95.15 -10.91 8.70
N TYR A 396 94.61 -9.70 8.79
CA TYR A 396 95.39 -8.46 8.78
C TYR A 396 96.27 -8.34 10.02
N ALA A 397 95.75 -8.67 11.20
CA ALA A 397 96.52 -8.68 12.44
C ALA A 397 97.64 -9.75 12.41
N GLU A 398 97.36 -10.95 11.90
CA GLU A 398 98.38 -11.99 11.70
C GLU A 398 99.46 -11.57 10.69
N LEU A 399 99.08 -10.81 9.65
CA LEU A 399 100.02 -10.25 8.68
C LEU A 399 100.88 -9.16 9.32
N GLU A 400 100.28 -8.29 10.14
CA GLU A 400 100.96 -7.23 10.89
C GLU A 400 101.97 -7.82 11.89
N GLU A 401 101.59 -8.87 12.63
CA GLU A 401 102.51 -9.60 13.52
C GLU A 401 103.67 -10.22 12.75
N LYS A 402 103.41 -10.86 11.59
CA LYS A 402 104.47 -11.40 10.72
C LYS A 402 105.38 -10.30 10.18
N TYR A 403 104.84 -9.15 9.82
CA TYR A 403 105.62 -8.02 9.33
C TYR A 403 106.48 -7.40 10.44
N LEU A 404 105.95 -7.29 11.65
CA LEU A 404 106.69 -6.90 12.85
C LEU A 404 107.83 -7.88 13.15
N ALA A 405 107.57 -9.18 13.11
CA ALA A 405 108.58 -10.21 13.30
C ALA A 405 109.69 -10.17 12.24
N LEU A 406 109.35 -9.86 10.98
CA LEU A 406 110.32 -9.68 9.89
C LEU A 406 111.15 -8.39 10.03
N LYS A 407 110.59 -7.32 10.61
CA LYS A 407 111.29 -6.05 10.85
C LYS A 407 112.24 -6.11 12.06
N LEU A 408 111.98 -7.01 13.00
CA LEU A 408 112.79 -7.23 14.21
C LEU A 408 113.98 -8.19 13.99
N LYS A 409 114.09 -8.77 12.80
CA LYS A 409 115.20 -9.63 12.38
C LYS A 409 116.08 -8.87 11.39
#